data_AF-Q254R6-F1
#
_entry.id   AF-Q254R6-F1
#
_cell.length_a   1.000
_cell.length_b   1.000
_cell.length_c   1.000
_cell.angle_alpha   90.00
_cell.angle_beta   90.00
_cell.angle_gamma   90.00
#
_symmetry.space_group_name_H-M   'P 1'
#
loop_
_entity.id
_entity.type
_entity.pdbx_description
1 polymer ?
#
loop_
_entity_poly.entity_id
_entity_poly.type
_entity_poly.pdbx_seq_one_letter_code
_entity_poly.pdbx_strand_id
1 'polypeptide(L)'
;MLSLSRICSCVNLTQNNTPVQGGFWCKISKSAFVLGIALSIIFIVLGALLLAGGASFGLLVFGGVTFGLLSCGWVGSLIVQCRRQKLSTNLVSNALRFVKGGIPSLNAQGEAALAYATQLLEDNRGNLEPLPWNYLRPPINEELSCLFDLMYNKRSEVMNILKDEEGRIVFSNRENEQFFVLMTEYLQLAFAVSIYTLRDLDAYMKKYADTASYAQALSRQNSYNYKTFYAMSIAYSLARWLDRRCDSGAPEDMVERSISRFYQEGTQEFAWRALFNNFCERARWYLGDEQEAENLDERMIKHSRADNGREFKFAGTVPT
;
A
#
# COMPACT_ATOMS: atom_id res chain seq x y z
N MET A 1 -18.51 24.50 1.14
CA MET A 1 -19.06 23.64 0.06
C MET A 1 -18.01 22.60 -0.29
N LEU A 2 -18.23 21.33 0.04
CA LEU A 2 -17.36 20.21 -0.37
C LEU A 2 -18.22 19.27 -1.23
N SER A 3 -17.78 19.01 -2.46
CA SER A 3 -18.52 18.18 -3.42
C SER A 3 -18.18 16.70 -3.23
N LEU A 4 -19.21 15.85 -3.13
CA LEU A 4 -19.11 14.39 -2.94
C LEU A 4 -18.25 13.67 -3.99
N SER A 5 -18.07 14.24 -5.19
CA SER A 5 -17.21 13.66 -6.23
C SER A 5 -15.73 13.65 -5.84
N ARG A 6 -15.30 14.54 -4.94
CA ARG A 6 -13.91 14.59 -4.45
C ARG A 6 -13.66 13.59 -3.30
N ILE A 7 -14.66 13.37 -2.42
CA ILE A 7 -14.58 12.42 -1.29
C ILE A 7 -14.55 10.95 -1.76
N CYS A 8 -15.17 10.64 -2.90
CA CYS A 8 -15.17 9.29 -3.50
C CYS A 8 -13.95 9.00 -4.38
N SER A 9 -13.14 10.02 -4.71
CA SER A 9 -12.05 9.93 -5.70
C SER A 9 -10.65 9.87 -5.08
N CYS A 10 -10.51 9.79 -3.75
CA CYS A 10 -9.22 9.89 -3.05
C CYS A 10 -8.26 8.70 -3.29
N VAL A 11 -8.65 7.67 -4.03
CA VAL A 11 -7.71 6.62 -4.50
C VAL A 11 -7.13 6.93 -5.90
N ASN A 12 -7.74 7.85 -6.67
CA ASN A 12 -7.42 8.05 -8.09
C ASN A 12 -6.80 9.41 -8.48
N LEU A 13 -6.50 10.31 -7.55
CA LEU A 13 -5.93 11.63 -7.88
C LEU A 13 -4.75 12.02 -6.99
N THR A 14 -3.61 11.35 -7.17
CA THR A 14 -2.28 11.94 -7.00
C THR A 14 -1.34 11.33 -8.04
N GLN A 15 -1.50 11.72 -9.31
CA GLN A 15 -0.38 11.66 -10.25
C GLN A 15 0.65 12.68 -9.76
N ASN A 16 1.64 12.22 -8.99
CA ASN A 16 2.85 13.01 -8.77
C ASN A 16 3.63 13.06 -10.08
N ASN A 17 3.33 14.08 -10.89
CA ASN A 17 4.28 14.59 -11.88
C ASN A 17 5.37 15.35 -11.13
N THR A 18 6.37 14.64 -10.63
CA THR A 18 7.69 15.23 -10.36
C THR A 18 8.77 14.31 -10.95
N PRO A 19 9.70 14.85 -11.76
CA PRO A 19 10.74 14.05 -12.39
C PRO A 19 11.82 13.75 -11.36
N VAL A 20 11.82 12.53 -10.80
CA VAL A 20 12.97 12.06 -10.01
C VAL A 20 14.07 11.66 -10.99
N GLN A 21 14.85 12.66 -11.40
CA GLN A 21 16.24 12.46 -11.81
C GLN A 21 17.05 12.01 -10.59
N GLY A 22 17.37 10.71 -10.54
CA GLY A 22 18.40 10.13 -9.68
C GLY A 22 18.83 8.83 -10.34
N GLY A 23 19.87 8.79 -11.18
CA GLY A 23 21.20 9.29 -10.86
C GLY A 23 22.15 8.15 -10.45
N PHE A 24 21.91 6.89 -10.82
CA PHE A 24 22.95 5.85 -10.70
C PHE A 24 22.87 4.71 -11.74
N TRP A 25 21.70 4.48 -12.33
CA TRP A 25 21.49 3.38 -13.30
C TRP A 25 21.88 3.71 -14.74
N CYS A 26 22.26 4.96 -15.01
CA CYS A 26 22.52 5.44 -16.37
C CYS A 26 23.97 5.21 -16.84
N LYS A 27 24.92 4.90 -15.96
CA LYS A 27 26.33 4.71 -16.38
C LYS A 27 26.63 3.30 -16.91
N ILE A 28 26.04 2.25 -16.31
CA ILE A 28 26.32 0.86 -16.68
C ILE A 28 25.52 0.44 -17.95
N SER A 29 24.31 0.96 -18.14
CA SER A 29 23.52 0.64 -19.36
C SER A 29 24.05 1.39 -20.59
N LYS A 30 24.52 2.63 -20.44
CA LYS A 30 25.14 3.38 -21.54
C LYS A 30 26.43 2.74 -22.00
N SER A 31 27.28 2.24 -21.10
CA SER A 31 28.52 1.57 -21.49
C SER A 31 28.27 0.26 -22.22
N ALA A 32 27.32 -0.56 -21.76
CA ALA A 32 26.99 -1.83 -22.43
C ALA A 32 26.29 -1.63 -23.79
N PHE A 33 25.42 -0.61 -23.90
CA PHE A 33 24.75 -0.26 -25.15
C PHE A 33 25.73 0.34 -26.18
N VAL A 34 26.64 1.21 -25.74
CA VAL A 34 27.71 1.75 -26.58
C VAL A 34 28.69 0.65 -27.01
N LEU A 35 29.01 -0.31 -26.12
CA LEU A 35 29.86 -1.45 -26.48
C LEU A 35 29.16 -2.38 -27.51
N GLY A 36 27.86 -2.59 -27.35
CA GLY A 36 27.05 -3.37 -28.29
C GLY A 36 27.01 -2.74 -29.68
N ILE A 37 26.76 -1.43 -29.77
CA ILE A 37 26.76 -0.70 -31.04
C ILE A 37 28.16 -0.67 -31.66
N ALA A 38 29.21 -0.44 -30.86
CA ALA A 38 30.59 -0.43 -31.33
C ALA A 38 31.00 -1.80 -31.90
N LEU A 39 30.64 -2.90 -31.24
CA LEU A 39 30.88 -4.25 -31.75
C LEU A 39 30.11 -4.50 -33.05
N SER A 40 28.84 -4.09 -33.15
CA SER A 40 28.08 -4.21 -34.40
C SER A 40 28.71 -3.44 -35.56
N ILE A 41 29.20 -2.21 -35.33
CA ILE A 41 29.88 -1.42 -36.35
C ILE A 41 31.22 -2.07 -36.75
N ILE A 42 31.99 -2.59 -35.79
CA ILE A 42 33.25 -3.30 -36.06
C ILE A 42 32.99 -4.54 -36.92
N PHE A 43 31.94 -5.32 -36.64
CA PHE A 43 31.56 -6.47 -37.46
C PHE A 43 31.06 -6.09 -38.86
N ILE A 44 30.35 -4.96 -39.00
CA ILE A 44 29.92 -4.45 -40.30
C ILE A 44 31.13 -3.98 -41.13
N VAL A 45 32.09 -3.28 -40.51
CA VAL A 45 33.31 -2.79 -41.19
C VAL A 45 34.26 -3.93 -41.55
N LEU A 46 34.44 -4.91 -40.66
CA LEU A 46 35.20 -6.13 -40.96
C LEU A 46 34.52 -6.98 -42.05
N GLY A 47 33.18 -7.06 -42.03
CA GLY A 47 32.40 -7.69 -43.09
C GLY A 47 32.51 -6.96 -44.43
N ALA A 48 32.57 -5.63 -44.42
CA ALA A 48 32.75 -4.81 -45.61
C ALA A 48 34.17 -4.90 -46.19
N LEU A 49 35.19 -5.04 -45.35
CA LEU A 49 36.59 -5.27 -45.78
C LEU A 49 36.80 -6.68 -46.36
N LEU A 50 35.98 -7.66 -45.97
CA LEU A 50 35.98 -9.03 -46.51
C LEU A 50 35.23 -9.16 -47.84
N LEU A 51 34.51 -8.14 -48.32
CA LEU A 51 33.85 -8.12 -49.64
C LEU A 51 34.82 -8.11 -50.84
N ALA A 52 36.13 -8.05 -50.60
CA ALA A 52 37.15 -8.26 -51.63
C ALA A 52 37.43 -9.76 -51.91
N GLY A 53 36.87 -10.70 -51.14
CA GLY A 53 37.02 -12.14 -51.36
C GLY A 53 35.67 -12.86 -51.32
N GLY A 54 35.24 -13.40 -52.46
CA GLY A 54 33.89 -13.90 -52.70
C GLY A 54 33.38 -15.05 -51.80
N ALA A 55 32.08 -15.29 -51.96
CA ALA A 55 31.27 -16.44 -51.51
C ALA A 55 30.99 -16.63 -50.01
N SER A 56 31.56 -15.86 -49.09
CA SER A 56 31.42 -16.07 -47.63
C SER A 56 30.53 -15.04 -46.88
N PHE A 57 29.99 -14.03 -47.58
CA PHE A 57 29.24 -12.92 -46.97
C PHE A 57 27.89 -13.34 -46.35
N GLY A 58 27.17 -14.28 -46.98
CA GLY A 58 25.86 -14.74 -46.49
C GLY A 58 25.91 -15.47 -45.14
N LEU A 59 26.93 -16.31 -44.94
CA LEU A 59 27.15 -17.05 -43.69
C LEU A 59 27.57 -16.14 -42.54
N LEU A 60 28.30 -15.06 -42.82
CA LEU A 60 28.75 -14.09 -41.81
C LEU A 60 27.60 -13.23 -41.29
N VAL A 61 26.69 -12.79 -42.16
CA VAL A 61 25.51 -12.01 -41.75
C VAL A 61 24.53 -12.90 -40.97
N PHE A 62 24.24 -14.12 -41.43
CA PHE A 62 23.38 -15.05 -40.71
C PHE A 62 23.99 -15.53 -39.40
N GLY A 63 25.29 -15.82 -39.40
CA GLY A 63 26.08 -16.16 -38.22
C GLY A 63 26.10 -15.04 -37.19
N GLY A 64 26.28 -13.78 -37.62
CA GLY A 64 26.29 -12.62 -36.73
C GLY A 64 24.94 -12.37 -36.05
N VAL A 65 23.82 -12.48 -36.80
CA VAL A 65 22.47 -12.31 -36.23
C VAL A 65 22.14 -13.43 -35.25
N THR A 66 22.46 -14.68 -35.58
CA THR A 66 22.22 -15.83 -34.69
C THR A 66 23.07 -15.77 -33.42
N PHE A 67 24.36 -15.40 -33.53
CA PHE A 67 25.21 -15.16 -32.34
C PHE A 67 24.72 -13.97 -31.49
N GLY A 68 24.23 -12.90 -32.14
CA GLY A 68 23.63 -11.76 -31.46
C GLY A 68 22.39 -12.14 -30.64
N LEU A 69 21.51 -12.96 -31.20
CA LEU A 69 20.31 -13.44 -30.49
C LEU A 69 20.66 -14.40 -29.35
N LEU A 70 21.62 -15.31 -29.56
CA LEU A 70 22.10 -16.22 -28.51
C LEU A 70 22.77 -15.49 -27.35
N SER A 71 23.60 -14.49 -27.64
CA SER A 71 24.25 -13.66 -26.62
C SER A 71 23.26 -12.80 -25.86
N CYS A 72 22.26 -12.20 -26.53
CA CYS A 72 21.14 -11.53 -25.86
C CYS A 72 20.34 -12.47 -24.95
N GLY A 73 20.10 -13.71 -25.39
CA GLY A 73 19.43 -14.74 -24.59
C GLY A 73 20.23 -15.14 -23.34
N TRP A 74 21.54 -15.31 -23.47
CA TRP A 74 22.45 -15.61 -22.35
C TRP A 74 22.53 -14.47 -21.34
N VAL A 75 22.69 -13.23 -21.81
CA VAL A 75 22.71 -12.04 -20.94
C VAL A 75 21.36 -11.87 -20.25
N GLY A 76 20.24 -12.08 -20.95
CA GLY A 76 18.90 -12.09 -20.37
C GLY A 76 18.74 -13.13 -19.26
N SER A 77 19.21 -14.36 -19.51
CA SER A 77 19.17 -15.45 -18.53
C SER A 77 20.02 -15.15 -17.28
N LEU A 78 21.23 -14.61 -17.47
CA LEU A 78 22.12 -14.19 -16.38
C LEU A 78 21.51 -13.06 -15.55
N ILE A 79 20.86 -12.08 -16.19
CA ILE A 79 20.16 -11.00 -15.48
C ILE A 79 18.98 -11.55 -14.66
N VAL A 80 18.21 -12.50 -15.21
CA VAL A 80 17.10 -13.14 -14.50
C VAL A 80 17.61 -13.99 -13.33
N GLN A 81 18.69 -14.76 -13.50
CA GLN A 81 19.31 -15.56 -12.44
C GLN A 81 19.91 -14.67 -11.34
N CYS A 82 20.62 -13.60 -11.69
CA CYS A 82 21.14 -12.63 -10.72
C CYS A 82 20.01 -11.96 -9.93
N ARG A 83 18.89 -11.61 -10.59
CA ARG A 83 17.70 -11.08 -9.89
C ARG A 83 17.12 -12.11 -8.92
N ARG A 84 17.00 -13.38 -9.33
CA ARG A 84 16.50 -14.46 -8.45
C ARG A 84 17.42 -14.72 -7.25
N GLN A 85 18.74 -14.70 -7.43
CA GLN A 85 19.69 -14.86 -6.33
C GLN A 85 19.64 -13.68 -5.36
N LYS A 86 19.59 -12.44 -5.87
CA LYS A 86 19.48 -11.24 -5.03
C LYS A 86 18.16 -11.19 -4.24
N LEU A 87 17.09 -11.70 -4.86
CA LEU A 87 15.79 -11.86 -4.20
C LEU A 87 15.87 -12.88 -3.06
N SER A 88 16.53 -14.02 -3.29
CA SER A 88 16.72 -15.08 -2.29
C SER A 88 17.55 -14.61 -1.10
N THR A 89 18.62 -13.83 -1.32
CA THR A 89 19.42 -13.27 -0.23
C THR A 89 18.68 -12.21 0.58
N ASN A 90 17.85 -11.39 -0.07
CA ASN A 90 17.02 -10.39 0.63
C ASN A 90 15.89 -11.04 1.44
N LEU A 91 15.28 -12.11 0.92
CA LEU A 91 14.31 -12.93 1.66
C LEU A 91 14.93 -13.53 2.92
N VAL A 92 16.13 -14.11 2.82
CA VAL A 92 16.86 -14.68 3.97
C VAL A 92 17.30 -13.59 4.96
N SER A 93 17.74 -12.43 4.47
CA SER A 93 18.08 -11.26 5.30
C SER A 93 16.87 -10.72 6.08
N ASN A 94 15.72 -10.58 5.42
CA ASN A 94 14.48 -10.15 6.07
C ASN A 94 14.00 -11.21 7.07
N ALA A 95 14.08 -12.50 6.72
CA ALA A 95 13.84 -13.62 7.62
C ALA A 95 14.74 -13.59 8.87
N LEU A 96 16.01 -13.23 8.73
CA LEU A 96 16.95 -13.09 9.85
C LEU A 96 16.67 -11.87 10.74
N ARG A 97 16.18 -10.75 10.19
CA ARG A 97 15.67 -9.62 11.00
C ARG A 97 14.43 -10.02 11.80
N PHE A 98 13.54 -10.85 11.25
CA PHE A 98 12.35 -11.35 11.94
C PHE A 98 12.65 -12.22 13.18
N VAL A 99 13.83 -12.85 13.24
CA VAL A 99 14.21 -13.73 14.36
C VAL A 99 14.63 -12.95 15.61
N LYS A 100 14.99 -11.66 15.52
CA LYS A 100 15.49 -10.88 16.67
C LYS A 100 14.44 -10.05 17.43
N GLY A 101 13.27 -9.83 16.84
CA GLY A 101 12.14 -9.17 17.49
C GLY A 101 10.86 -9.65 16.84
N GLY A 102 10.13 -10.54 17.50
CA GLY A 102 8.89 -11.11 16.97
C GLY A 102 7.88 -10.03 16.57
N ILE A 103 6.87 -10.42 15.78
CA ILE A 103 5.78 -9.51 15.39
C ILE A 103 5.15 -8.92 16.66
N PRO A 104 4.99 -7.58 16.77
CA PRO A 104 4.36 -6.95 17.92
C PRO A 104 2.98 -7.55 18.20
N SER A 105 2.70 -7.85 19.47
CA SER A 105 1.42 -8.40 19.89
C SER A 105 0.28 -7.41 19.63
N LEU A 106 -0.93 -7.93 19.48
CA LEU A 106 -2.11 -7.07 19.50
C LEU A 106 -2.34 -6.59 20.93
N ASN A 107 -2.86 -5.37 21.08
CA ASN A 107 -3.42 -4.95 22.35
C ASN A 107 -4.88 -5.43 22.48
N ALA A 108 -5.49 -5.25 23.65
CA ALA A 108 -6.86 -5.68 23.90
C ALA A 108 -7.88 -5.13 22.88
N GLN A 109 -7.71 -3.87 22.44
CA GLN A 109 -8.56 -3.27 21.41
C GLN A 109 -8.38 -3.96 20.05
N GLY A 110 -7.13 -4.28 19.67
CA GLY A 110 -6.81 -4.99 18.45
C GLY A 110 -7.35 -6.43 18.44
N GLU A 111 -7.25 -7.14 19.56
CA GLU A 111 -7.83 -8.48 19.71
C GLU A 111 -9.36 -8.44 19.60
N ALA A 112 -10.01 -7.50 20.30
CA ALA A 112 -11.45 -7.31 20.21
C ALA A 112 -11.91 -6.95 18.80
N ALA A 113 -11.16 -6.10 18.08
CA ALA A 113 -11.47 -5.74 16.70
C ALA A 113 -11.40 -6.94 15.75
N LEU A 114 -10.39 -7.81 15.91
CA LEU A 114 -10.30 -9.03 15.11
C LEU A 114 -11.43 -10.01 15.45
N ALA A 115 -11.74 -10.20 16.73
CA ALA A 115 -12.85 -11.06 17.16
C ALA A 115 -14.19 -10.58 16.57
N TYR A 116 -14.46 -9.27 16.62
CA TYR A 116 -15.63 -8.66 16.00
C TYR A 116 -15.69 -8.94 14.49
N ALA A 117 -14.59 -8.71 13.78
CA ALA A 117 -14.53 -8.93 12.34
C ALA A 117 -14.73 -10.41 11.95
N THR A 118 -14.15 -11.34 12.72
CA THR A 118 -14.35 -12.78 12.52
C THR A 118 -15.80 -13.17 12.76
N GLN A 119 -16.42 -12.72 13.85
CA GLN A 119 -17.83 -12.99 14.11
C GLN A 119 -18.71 -12.45 12.98
N LEU A 120 -18.46 -11.21 12.53
CA LEU A 120 -19.25 -10.60 11.46
C LEU A 120 -19.12 -11.35 10.13
N LEU A 121 -17.93 -11.87 9.81
CA LEU A 121 -17.72 -12.74 8.65
C LEU A 121 -18.52 -14.04 8.76
N GLU A 122 -18.55 -14.66 9.94
CA GLU A 122 -19.30 -15.90 10.18
C GLU A 122 -20.80 -15.66 10.04
N ASP A 123 -21.31 -14.60 10.66
CA ASP A 123 -22.73 -14.22 10.62
C ASP A 123 -23.22 -13.93 9.19
N ASN A 124 -22.34 -13.43 8.33
CA ASN A 124 -22.67 -13.04 6.96
C ASN A 124 -22.16 -14.02 5.89
N ARG A 125 -21.58 -15.16 6.27
CA ARG A 125 -20.90 -16.09 5.34
C ARG A 125 -21.78 -16.55 4.18
N GLY A 126 -23.09 -16.72 4.40
CA GLY A 126 -24.04 -17.15 3.37
C GLY A 126 -24.46 -16.06 2.37
N ASN A 127 -24.18 -14.79 2.67
CA ASN A 127 -24.66 -13.63 1.90
C ASN A 127 -23.52 -12.81 1.26
N LEU A 128 -22.27 -13.11 1.60
CA LEU A 128 -21.10 -12.38 1.09
C LEU A 128 -20.52 -13.10 -0.12
N GLU A 129 -20.46 -12.39 -1.24
CA GLU A 129 -19.64 -12.79 -2.38
C GLU A 129 -18.28 -12.09 -2.31
N PRO A 130 -17.16 -12.81 -2.55
CA PRO A 130 -15.85 -12.20 -2.62
C PRO A 130 -15.81 -11.10 -3.70
N LEU A 131 -15.37 -9.90 -3.30
CA LEU A 131 -15.24 -8.78 -4.21
C LEU A 131 -14.35 -9.13 -5.41
N PRO A 132 -14.81 -8.92 -6.66
CA PRO A 132 -13.97 -9.15 -7.83
C PRO A 132 -12.90 -8.06 -7.87
N TRP A 133 -11.67 -8.41 -7.47
CA TRP A 133 -10.51 -7.51 -7.49
C TRP A 133 -10.09 -7.04 -8.90
N ASN A 134 -10.84 -7.45 -9.93
CA ASN A 134 -10.71 -7.05 -11.33
C ASN A 134 -9.27 -7.21 -11.84
N TYR A 135 -8.66 -6.12 -12.29
CA TYR A 135 -7.30 -6.08 -12.82
C TYR A 135 -6.20 -6.14 -11.74
N LEU A 136 -6.57 -6.19 -10.46
CA LEU A 136 -5.61 -6.29 -9.36
C LEU A 136 -5.32 -7.75 -9.04
N ARG A 137 -4.08 -8.01 -8.60
CA ARG A 137 -3.77 -9.28 -7.94
C ARG A 137 -4.66 -9.41 -6.69
N PRO A 138 -5.45 -10.49 -6.55
CA PRO A 138 -6.35 -10.65 -5.41
C PRO A 138 -5.58 -11.07 -4.14
N PRO A 139 -6.21 -10.94 -2.96
CA PRO A 139 -5.75 -11.53 -1.72
C PRO A 139 -5.48 -13.04 -1.85
N ILE A 140 -4.56 -13.57 -1.02
CA ILE A 140 -4.41 -15.01 -0.86
C ILE A 140 -5.44 -15.52 0.14
N ASN A 141 -5.62 -14.79 1.25
CA ASN A 141 -6.76 -15.00 2.14
C ASN A 141 -8.03 -14.39 1.53
N GLU A 142 -8.95 -15.24 1.05
CA GLU A 142 -10.21 -14.82 0.43
C GLU A 142 -11.12 -14.02 1.38
N GLU A 143 -11.02 -14.24 2.70
CA GLU A 143 -11.78 -13.50 3.72
C GLU A 143 -11.52 -11.98 3.65
N LEU A 144 -10.34 -11.56 3.19
CA LEU A 144 -10.04 -10.14 2.97
C LEU A 144 -11.00 -9.48 1.99
N SER A 145 -11.47 -10.21 0.98
CA SER A 145 -12.41 -9.68 -0.01
C SER A 145 -13.76 -9.38 0.65
N CYS A 146 -14.24 -10.32 1.48
CA CYS A 146 -15.49 -10.19 2.20
C CYS A 146 -15.41 -9.11 3.30
N LEU A 147 -14.31 -9.07 4.07
CA LEU A 147 -14.07 -8.03 5.07
C LEU A 147 -14.02 -6.63 4.45
N PHE A 148 -13.40 -6.51 3.28
CA PHE A 148 -13.28 -5.23 2.61
C PHE A 148 -14.64 -4.70 2.15
N ASP A 149 -15.53 -5.59 1.68
CA ASP A 149 -16.91 -5.22 1.33
C ASP A 149 -17.73 -4.82 2.58
N LEU A 150 -17.70 -5.63 3.64
CA LEU A 150 -18.32 -5.30 4.93
C LEU A 150 -17.86 -3.93 5.46
N MET A 151 -16.56 -3.65 5.38
CA MET A 151 -15.98 -2.37 5.77
C MET A 151 -16.54 -1.21 4.93
N TYR A 152 -16.71 -1.38 3.61
CA TYR A 152 -17.32 -0.36 2.75
C TYR A 152 -18.80 -0.13 3.04
N ASN A 153 -19.55 -1.19 3.31
CA ASN A 153 -20.95 -1.11 3.71
C ASN A 153 -21.06 -0.31 5.02
N LYS A 154 -20.23 -0.64 6.01
CA LYS A 154 -20.19 0.07 7.29
C LYS A 154 -19.76 1.54 7.14
N ARG A 155 -18.78 1.84 6.29
CA ARG A 155 -18.43 3.22 5.93
C ARG A 155 -19.64 3.97 5.38
N SER A 156 -20.43 3.33 4.53
CA SER A 156 -21.61 3.96 3.92
C SER A 156 -22.67 4.27 4.97
N GLU A 157 -22.88 3.39 5.95
CA GLU A 157 -23.75 3.66 7.12
C GLU A 157 -23.27 4.87 7.92
N VAL A 158 -21.98 4.94 8.25
CA VAL A 158 -21.37 6.11 8.93
C VAL A 158 -21.59 7.40 8.14
N MET A 159 -21.39 7.36 6.81
CA MET A 159 -21.59 8.55 5.99
C MET A 159 -23.06 8.93 5.86
N ASN A 160 -24.00 7.98 5.98
CA ASN A 160 -25.43 8.24 5.87
C ASN A 160 -26.01 8.88 7.13
N ILE A 161 -25.55 8.49 8.33
CA ILE A 161 -26.02 9.14 9.58
C ILE A 161 -25.53 10.58 9.72
N LEU A 162 -24.47 10.93 8.98
CA LEU A 162 -23.96 12.30 8.91
C LEU A 162 -24.69 13.17 7.87
N LYS A 163 -25.67 12.65 7.14
CA LYS A 163 -26.42 13.44 6.14
C LYS A 163 -27.69 14.04 6.73
N ASP A 164 -27.99 15.29 6.37
CA ASP A 164 -29.31 15.88 6.57
C ASP A 164 -30.33 15.42 5.52
N GLU A 165 -31.56 15.91 5.62
CA GLU A 165 -32.66 15.60 4.71
C GLU A 165 -32.37 16.02 3.25
N GLU A 166 -31.51 17.02 3.05
CA GLU A 166 -31.04 17.46 1.74
C GLU A 166 -29.78 16.74 1.26
N GLY A 167 -29.31 15.72 1.99
CA GLY A 167 -28.14 14.91 1.65
C GLY A 167 -26.80 15.61 1.88
N ARG A 168 -26.79 16.74 2.61
CA ARG A 168 -25.58 17.48 2.99
C ARG A 168 -24.98 16.85 4.23
N ILE A 169 -23.65 16.79 4.28
CA ILE A 169 -22.95 16.30 5.48
C ILE A 169 -23.10 17.34 6.59
N VAL A 170 -23.89 17.02 7.61
CA VAL A 170 -24.05 17.78 8.84
C VAL A 170 -23.40 16.99 9.96
N PHE A 171 -22.39 17.59 10.57
CA PHE A 171 -21.75 16.97 11.73
C PHE A 171 -22.75 16.94 12.87
N SER A 172 -23.05 15.74 13.38
CA SER A 172 -23.96 15.60 14.49
C SER A 172 -23.42 16.35 15.70
N ASN A 173 -24.32 16.97 16.46
CA ASN A 173 -23.99 17.35 17.83
C ASN A 173 -23.51 16.09 18.56
N ARG A 174 -22.42 16.25 19.32
CA ARG A 174 -21.42 15.24 19.73
C ARG A 174 -21.89 14.10 20.66
N GLU A 175 -23.18 13.79 20.65
CA GLU A 175 -23.84 12.82 21.54
C GLU A 175 -24.75 11.86 20.77
N ASN A 176 -24.59 11.74 19.45
CA ASN A 176 -25.27 10.70 18.71
C ASN A 176 -24.61 9.33 19.01
N GLU A 177 -25.18 8.59 19.96
CA GLU A 177 -24.71 7.26 20.36
C GLU A 177 -24.57 6.31 19.15
N GLN A 178 -25.52 6.37 18.21
CA GLN A 178 -25.49 5.54 17.01
C GLN A 178 -24.29 5.88 16.12
N PHE A 179 -23.89 7.14 16.01
CA PHE A 179 -22.66 7.52 15.29
C PHE A 179 -21.43 6.87 15.92
N PHE A 180 -21.32 6.91 17.25
CA PHE A 180 -20.18 6.32 17.95
C PHE A 180 -20.10 4.80 17.77
N VAL A 181 -21.24 4.11 17.82
CA VAL A 181 -21.33 2.68 17.54
C VAL A 181 -20.86 2.39 16.12
N LEU A 182 -21.46 3.04 15.12
CA LEU A 182 -21.12 2.82 13.71
C LEU A 182 -19.67 3.15 13.37
N MET A 183 -19.12 4.24 13.95
CA MET A 183 -17.72 4.62 13.77
C MET A 183 -16.78 3.59 14.42
N THR A 184 -17.14 3.07 15.60
CA THR A 184 -16.34 2.02 16.27
C THR A 184 -16.30 0.76 15.42
N GLU A 185 -17.44 0.28 14.94
CA GLU A 185 -17.53 -0.88 14.05
C GLU A 185 -16.75 -0.67 12.76
N TYR A 186 -16.85 0.52 12.16
CA TYR A 186 -16.09 0.86 10.97
C TYR A 186 -14.57 0.80 11.22
N LEU A 187 -14.09 1.36 12.33
CA LEU A 187 -12.68 1.33 12.71
C LEU A 187 -12.20 -0.10 13.00
N GLN A 188 -13.02 -0.94 13.64
CA GLN A 188 -12.70 -2.35 13.88
C GLN A 188 -12.55 -3.13 12.58
N LEU A 189 -13.45 -2.93 11.61
CA LEU A 189 -13.34 -3.55 10.29
C LEU A 189 -12.13 -3.04 9.51
N ALA A 190 -11.89 -1.72 9.53
CA ALA A 190 -10.73 -1.13 8.86
C ALA A 190 -9.40 -1.63 9.45
N PHE A 191 -9.34 -1.78 10.77
CA PHE A 191 -8.23 -2.42 11.47
C PHE A 191 -8.05 -3.87 11.00
N ALA A 192 -9.12 -4.67 11.01
CA ALA A 192 -9.07 -6.07 10.60
C ALA A 192 -8.57 -6.22 9.15
N VAL A 193 -9.11 -5.44 8.21
CA VAL A 193 -8.65 -5.40 6.81
C VAL A 193 -7.15 -5.12 6.73
N SER A 194 -6.66 -4.09 7.42
CA SER A 194 -5.24 -3.73 7.39
C SER A 194 -4.35 -4.80 8.04
N ILE A 195 -4.76 -5.40 9.17
CA ILE A 195 -4.00 -6.47 9.83
C ILE A 195 -3.99 -7.76 9.02
N TYR A 196 -5.13 -8.17 8.45
CA TYR A 196 -5.18 -9.33 7.57
C TYR A 196 -4.33 -9.11 6.32
N THR A 197 -4.30 -7.89 5.77
CA THR A 197 -3.40 -7.54 4.67
C THR A 197 -1.94 -7.78 5.05
N LEU A 198 -1.52 -7.31 6.22
CA LEU A 198 -0.15 -7.53 6.72
C LEU A 198 0.17 -9.03 6.90
N ARG A 199 -0.78 -9.80 7.46
CA ARG A 199 -0.64 -11.25 7.66
C ARG A 199 -0.57 -12.03 6.35
N ASP A 200 -1.19 -11.52 5.29
CA ASP A 200 -1.26 -12.16 3.97
C ASP A 200 0.02 -11.97 3.14
N LEU A 201 0.89 -11.02 3.53
CA LEU A 201 2.10 -10.66 2.78
C LEU A 201 3.07 -11.83 2.56
N ASP A 202 3.22 -12.71 3.55
CA ASP A 202 4.09 -13.89 3.41
C ASP A 202 3.62 -14.85 2.33
N ALA A 203 2.33 -15.17 2.34
CA ALA A 203 1.73 -16.03 1.34
C ALA A 203 1.73 -15.35 -0.04
N TYR A 204 1.48 -14.05 -0.07
CA TYR A 204 1.52 -13.25 -1.27
C TYR A 204 2.92 -13.25 -1.92
N MET A 205 3.98 -13.01 -1.14
CA MET A 205 5.36 -13.01 -1.66
C MET A 205 5.79 -14.40 -2.17
N LYS A 206 5.33 -15.48 -1.52
CA LYS A 206 5.57 -16.85 -2.00
C LYS A 206 4.89 -17.12 -3.34
N LYS A 207 3.66 -16.63 -3.55
CA LYS A 207 2.92 -16.77 -4.82
C LYS A 207 3.48 -15.87 -5.91
N TYR A 208 3.90 -14.66 -5.56
CA TYR A 208 4.36 -13.63 -6.48
C TYR A 208 5.83 -13.28 -6.25
N ALA A 209 6.71 -14.12 -6.79
CA ALA A 209 8.17 -14.03 -6.64
C ALA A 209 8.82 -12.78 -7.29
N ASP A 210 8.04 -11.81 -7.77
CA ASP A 210 8.54 -10.52 -8.24
C ASP A 210 8.61 -9.46 -7.14
N THR A 211 8.32 -9.83 -5.88
CA THR A 211 8.42 -8.97 -4.70
C THR A 211 9.59 -9.36 -3.80
N ALA A 212 10.47 -8.40 -3.50
CA ALA A 212 11.70 -8.59 -2.74
C ALA A 212 11.56 -8.26 -1.25
N SER A 213 10.59 -7.42 -0.91
CA SER A 213 10.31 -6.95 0.45
C SER A 213 8.80 -6.73 0.64
N TYR A 214 8.36 -6.72 1.90
CA TYR A 214 6.97 -6.36 2.25
C TYR A 214 6.62 -4.94 1.82
N ALA A 215 7.54 -3.97 2.00
CA ALA A 215 7.35 -2.60 1.51
C ALA A 215 7.10 -2.56 -0.01
N GLN A 216 7.83 -3.36 -0.79
CA GLN A 216 7.59 -3.47 -2.23
C GLN A 216 6.26 -4.17 -2.57
N ALA A 217 5.82 -5.14 -1.76
CA ALA A 217 4.52 -5.77 -1.94
C ALA A 217 3.36 -4.79 -1.65
N LEU A 218 3.51 -3.95 -0.62
CA LEU A 218 2.55 -2.93 -0.20
C LEU A 218 2.48 -1.74 -1.18
N SER A 219 3.59 -1.34 -1.81
CA SER A 219 3.61 -0.21 -2.75
C SER A 219 3.05 -0.53 -4.16
N ARG A 220 2.72 -1.80 -4.43
CA ARG A 220 2.25 -2.24 -5.76
C ARG A 220 0.80 -1.85 -6.02
N GLN A 221 0.63 -0.80 -6.82
CA GLN A 221 -0.69 -0.29 -7.24
C GLN A 221 -1.59 -1.32 -7.96
N ASN A 222 -1.00 -2.36 -8.55
CA ASN A 222 -1.73 -3.46 -9.21
C ASN A 222 -2.06 -4.64 -8.26
N SER A 223 -2.08 -4.42 -6.95
CA SER A 223 -2.38 -5.43 -5.93
C SER A 223 -3.42 -4.92 -4.94
N TYR A 224 -4.22 -5.84 -4.37
CA TYR A 224 -5.11 -5.53 -3.24
C TYR A 224 -4.38 -4.87 -2.07
N ASN A 225 -3.12 -5.26 -1.81
CA ASN A 225 -2.30 -4.76 -0.71
C ASN A 225 -2.27 -3.23 -0.67
N TYR A 226 -2.10 -2.61 -1.83
CA TYR A 226 -2.05 -1.16 -1.97
C TYR A 226 -3.37 -0.47 -1.64
N LYS A 227 -4.51 -1.16 -1.76
CA LYS A 227 -5.82 -0.63 -1.37
C LYS A 227 -6.14 -0.89 0.11
N THR A 228 -5.80 -2.06 0.62
CA THR A 228 -6.26 -2.52 1.94
C THR A 228 -5.32 -2.12 3.08
N PHE A 229 -4.03 -1.92 2.81
CA PHE A 229 -3.05 -1.49 3.81
C PHE A 229 -3.44 -0.16 4.47
N TYR A 230 -3.97 0.79 3.70
CA TYR A 230 -4.31 2.13 4.19
C TYR A 230 -5.67 2.20 4.90
N ALA A 231 -6.47 1.13 4.91
CA ALA A 231 -7.86 1.14 5.40
C ALA A 231 -7.98 1.74 6.81
N MET A 232 -7.19 1.23 7.77
CA MET A 232 -7.22 1.73 9.15
C MET A 232 -6.86 3.21 9.26
N SER A 233 -5.81 3.65 8.56
CA SER A 233 -5.36 5.05 8.59
C SER A 233 -6.39 6.02 8.00
N ILE A 234 -7.12 5.59 6.97
CA ILE A 234 -8.17 6.39 6.32
C ILE A 234 -9.38 6.49 7.25
N ALA A 235 -9.82 5.38 7.83
CA ALA A 235 -10.93 5.35 8.77
C ALA A 235 -10.64 6.21 10.01
N TYR A 236 -9.44 6.08 10.59
CA TYR A 236 -9.04 6.87 11.75
C TYR A 236 -8.91 8.37 11.41
N SER A 237 -8.40 8.70 10.22
CA SER A 237 -8.35 10.09 9.76
C SER A 237 -9.74 10.70 9.65
N LEU A 238 -10.74 9.93 9.19
CA LEU A 238 -12.13 10.37 9.16
C LEU A 238 -12.63 10.67 10.58
N ALA A 239 -12.46 9.75 11.54
CA ALA A 239 -12.84 9.97 12.93
C ALA A 239 -12.19 11.25 13.51
N ARG A 240 -10.87 11.41 13.33
CA ARG A 240 -10.13 12.59 13.78
C ARG A 240 -10.56 13.88 13.09
N TRP A 241 -10.91 13.81 11.81
CA TRP A 241 -11.36 14.96 11.05
C TRP A 241 -12.76 15.41 11.50
N LEU A 242 -13.67 14.47 11.71
CA LEU A 242 -15.03 14.76 12.20
C LEU A 242 -14.99 15.50 13.54
N ASP A 243 -14.17 15.05 14.48
CA ASP A 243 -14.02 15.72 15.79
C ASP A 243 -13.41 17.13 15.71
N ARG A 244 -12.57 17.40 14.70
CA ARG A 244 -11.95 18.72 14.49
C ARG A 244 -12.84 19.70 13.73
N ARG A 245 -13.76 19.21 12.90
CA ARG A 245 -14.56 20.02 11.96
C ARG A 245 -16.04 20.08 12.30
N CYS A 246 -16.46 19.58 13.46
CA CYS A 246 -17.71 19.99 14.09
C CYS A 246 -17.75 21.53 14.16
N ASP A 247 -18.32 22.11 13.12
CA ASP A 247 -18.49 23.52 12.77
C ASP A 247 -17.22 24.38 12.57
N SER A 248 -17.07 24.99 11.39
CA SER A 248 -16.10 26.08 11.16
C SER A 248 -16.38 27.34 12.00
N GLY A 249 -17.53 27.37 12.68
CA GLY A 249 -17.88 28.36 13.71
C GLY A 249 -17.75 27.85 15.16
N ALA A 250 -17.26 26.62 15.39
CA ALA A 250 -17.17 26.10 16.75
C ALA A 250 -16.09 26.84 17.57
N PRO A 251 -16.38 27.19 18.83
CA PRO A 251 -15.40 27.77 19.74
C PRO A 251 -14.14 26.90 19.89
N GLU A 252 -12.98 27.53 20.02
CA GLU A 252 -11.69 26.84 20.10
C GLU A 252 -11.61 25.87 21.30
N ASP A 253 -12.21 26.24 22.43
CA ASP A 253 -12.29 25.40 23.64
C ASP A 253 -13.14 24.14 23.41
N MET A 254 -14.15 24.22 22.54
CA MET A 254 -14.96 23.07 22.16
C MET A 254 -14.15 22.12 21.28
N VAL A 255 -13.38 22.65 20.32
CA VAL A 255 -12.47 21.84 19.50
C VAL A 255 -11.40 21.18 20.37
N GLU A 256 -10.81 21.92 21.32
CA GLU A 256 -9.80 21.41 22.23
C GLU A 256 -10.33 20.28 23.12
N ARG A 257 -11.53 20.45 23.70
CA ARG A 257 -12.19 19.38 24.48
C ARG A 257 -12.47 18.12 23.67
N SER A 258 -12.82 18.24 22.39
CA SER A 258 -12.99 17.05 21.53
C SER A 258 -11.66 16.36 21.26
N ILE A 259 -10.62 17.13 20.95
CA ILE A 259 -9.30 16.56 20.69
C ILE A 259 -8.76 15.88 21.96
N SER A 260 -8.99 16.44 23.15
CA SER A 260 -8.51 15.86 24.41
C SER A 260 -9.12 14.51 24.74
N ARG A 261 -10.35 14.20 24.27
CA ARG A 261 -10.99 12.89 24.48
C ARG A 261 -10.14 11.74 23.95
N PHE A 262 -9.49 11.90 22.80
CA PHE A 262 -8.55 10.90 22.25
C PHE A 262 -7.38 10.57 23.20
N TYR A 263 -7.06 11.47 24.14
CA TYR A 263 -5.97 11.31 25.10
C TYR A 263 -6.47 11.05 26.52
N GLN A 264 -7.79 10.97 26.73
CA GLN A 264 -8.41 10.71 28.01
C GLN A 264 -8.83 9.23 28.10
N GLU A 265 -8.22 8.49 29.03
CA GLU A 265 -8.59 7.10 29.29
C GLU A 265 -10.08 6.95 29.62
N GLY A 266 -10.68 5.86 29.14
CA GLY A 266 -12.09 5.54 29.34
C GLY A 266 -13.04 6.12 28.28
N THR A 267 -12.58 6.98 27.37
CA THR A 267 -13.41 7.44 26.24
C THR A 267 -13.35 6.48 25.05
N GLN A 268 -14.36 6.51 24.19
CA GLN A 268 -14.36 5.75 22.93
C GLN A 268 -13.25 6.23 21.98
N GLU A 269 -13.01 7.53 21.91
CA GLU A 269 -11.96 8.13 21.09
C GLU A 269 -10.57 7.66 21.50
N PHE A 270 -10.34 7.48 22.81
CA PHE A 270 -9.11 6.88 23.32
C PHE A 270 -8.94 5.44 22.83
N ALA A 271 -10.01 4.64 22.85
CA ALA A 271 -9.98 3.28 22.33
C ALA A 271 -9.71 3.25 20.81
N TRP A 272 -10.31 4.17 20.05
CA TRP A 272 -10.04 4.33 18.61
C TRP A 272 -8.58 4.68 18.33
N ARG A 273 -7.99 5.59 19.12
CA ARG A 273 -6.56 5.92 19.03
C ARG A 273 -5.68 4.72 19.37
N ALA A 274 -5.99 4.00 20.44
CA ALA A 274 -5.23 2.81 20.85
C ALA A 274 -5.25 1.73 19.76
N LEU A 275 -6.39 1.55 19.08
CA LEU A 275 -6.53 0.65 17.94
C LEU A 275 -5.68 1.11 16.76
N PHE A 276 -5.72 2.40 16.41
CA PHE A 276 -4.90 2.97 15.33
C PHE A 276 -3.40 2.84 15.61
N ASN A 277 -2.96 3.13 16.83
CA ASN A 277 -1.55 3.03 17.20
C ASN A 277 -1.06 1.57 17.19
N ASN A 278 -1.90 0.60 17.54
CA ASN A 278 -1.56 -0.82 17.41
C ASN A 278 -1.40 -1.25 15.94
N PHE A 279 -2.22 -0.72 15.03
CA PHE A 279 -1.98 -0.88 13.59
C PHE A 279 -0.64 -0.26 13.18
N CYS A 280 -0.34 0.97 13.61
CA CYS A 280 0.90 1.66 13.23
C CYS A 280 2.13 0.86 13.65
N GLU A 281 2.17 0.38 14.89
CA GLU A 281 3.29 -0.42 15.41
C GLU A 281 3.54 -1.67 14.54
N ARG A 282 2.47 -2.41 14.21
CA ARG A 282 2.58 -3.58 13.34
C ARG A 282 2.98 -3.20 11.92
N ALA A 283 2.34 -2.19 11.33
CA ALA A 283 2.66 -1.71 10.00
C ALA A 283 4.15 -1.34 9.88
N ARG A 284 4.70 -0.63 10.87
CA ARG A 284 6.13 -0.27 10.92
C ARG A 284 7.04 -1.48 11.01
N TRP A 285 6.68 -2.48 11.81
CA TRP A 285 7.41 -3.73 11.87
C TRP A 285 7.45 -4.43 10.49
N TYR A 286 6.32 -4.48 9.78
CA TYR A 286 6.25 -5.08 8.43
C TYR A 286 6.96 -4.23 7.36
N LEU A 287 6.97 -2.90 7.46
CA LEU A 287 7.72 -2.05 6.54
C LEU A 287 9.23 -2.25 6.68
N GLY A 288 9.72 -2.51 7.91
CA GLY A 288 11.11 -2.82 8.17
C GLY A 288 12.00 -1.59 8.01
N ASP A 289 12.68 -1.46 6.86
CA ASP A 289 13.51 -0.29 6.56
C ASP A 289 12.63 0.90 6.17
N GLU A 290 12.52 1.87 7.08
CA GLU A 290 11.68 3.06 6.86
C GLU A 290 12.15 3.90 5.67
N GLN A 291 13.47 3.98 5.43
CA GLN A 291 14.00 4.77 4.33
C GLN A 291 13.71 4.09 2.99
N GLU A 292 13.81 2.75 2.93
CA GLU A 292 13.37 1.99 1.75
C GLU A 292 11.88 2.21 1.50
N ALA A 293 11.05 2.06 2.52
CA ALA A 293 9.60 2.24 2.41
C ALA A 293 9.25 3.67 1.97
N GLU A 294 9.91 4.70 2.50
CA GLU A 294 9.70 6.09 2.09
C GLU A 294 10.08 6.33 0.63
N ASN A 295 11.20 5.76 0.18
CA ASN A 295 11.65 5.87 -1.22
C ASN A 295 10.72 5.15 -2.20
N LEU A 296 10.07 4.06 -1.77
CA LEU A 296 9.09 3.34 -2.58
C LEU A 296 7.75 4.07 -2.63
N ASP A 297 7.25 4.51 -1.49
CA ASP A 297 6.02 5.30 -1.34
C ASP A 297 5.98 5.96 0.06
N GLU A 298 6.28 7.25 0.12
CA GLU A 298 6.27 8.04 1.36
C GLU A 298 4.95 7.96 2.14
N ARG A 299 3.83 7.62 1.49
CA ARG A 299 2.55 7.47 2.17
C ARG A 299 2.56 6.29 3.13
N MET A 300 3.32 5.23 2.89
CA MET A 300 3.40 4.10 3.81
C MET A 300 3.88 4.56 5.19
N ILE A 301 4.87 5.44 5.23
CA ILE A 301 5.39 6.06 6.45
C ILE A 301 4.37 7.04 7.03
N LYS A 302 3.80 7.93 6.23
CA LYS A 302 2.81 8.90 6.73
C LYS A 302 1.62 8.20 7.38
N HIS A 303 1.04 7.19 6.73
CA HIS A 303 -0.17 6.50 7.18
C HIS A 303 0.05 5.48 8.30
N SER A 304 1.30 5.16 8.65
CA SER A 304 1.67 4.28 9.76
C SER A 304 2.36 5.02 10.90
N ARG A 305 2.15 6.34 11.01
CA ARG A 305 2.66 7.15 12.12
C ARG A 305 1.62 7.18 13.24
N ALA A 306 2.03 6.76 14.44
CA ALA A 306 1.18 6.78 15.63
C ALA A 306 0.68 8.21 15.96
N ASP A 307 -0.57 8.30 16.43
CA ASP A 307 -1.10 9.53 17.01
C ASP A 307 -0.63 9.65 18.46
N ASN A 308 0.33 10.56 18.67
CA ASN A 308 0.89 10.90 19.96
C ASN A 308 0.53 12.32 20.43
N GLY A 309 -0.30 13.07 19.69
CA GLY A 309 -0.57 14.45 20.10
C GLY A 309 -1.47 15.28 19.19
N ARG A 310 -1.77 16.48 19.69
CA ARG A 310 -2.76 17.43 19.15
C ARG A 310 -2.57 17.72 17.66
N GLU A 311 -1.34 17.70 17.17
CA GLU A 311 -0.98 18.04 15.79
C GLU A 311 -1.15 16.91 14.78
N PHE A 312 -1.82 15.80 15.13
CA PHE A 312 -2.05 14.70 14.20
C PHE A 312 -2.57 15.19 12.84
N LYS A 313 -1.71 15.20 11.82
CA LYS A 313 -2.01 15.71 10.48
C LYS A 313 -1.40 14.71 9.51
N PHE A 314 -2.22 14.20 8.61
CA PHE A 314 -1.69 13.65 7.37
C PHE A 314 -2.07 14.59 6.23
N ALA A 315 -1.06 15.03 5.49
CA ALA A 315 -1.30 15.64 4.20
C ALA A 315 -1.92 14.58 3.27
N GLY A 316 -3.10 14.84 2.73
CA GLY A 316 -3.79 13.94 1.80
C GLY A 316 -4.87 13.02 2.39
N THR A 317 -5.13 13.04 3.71
CA THR A 317 -6.25 12.29 4.33
C THR A 317 -7.45 13.14 4.69
N VAL A 318 -7.37 14.45 4.45
CA VAL A 318 -8.55 15.31 4.49
C VAL A 318 -9.44 14.89 3.32
N PRO A 319 -10.72 14.57 3.54
CA PRO A 319 -11.68 14.49 2.46
C PRO A 319 -11.77 15.89 1.82
N THR A 320 -11.04 16.11 0.72
CA THR A 320 -11.20 17.31 -0.12
C THR A 320 -12.41 17.17 -1.02
#